data_AF-A0A2E0P898-F1
#
_entry.id   AF-A0A2E0P898-F1
#
_cell.length_a   1.000
_cell.length_b   1.000
_cell.length_c   1.000
_cell.angle_alpha   90.00
_cell.angle_beta   90.00
_cell.angle_gamma   90.00
#
_symmetry.space_group_name_H-M   'P 1'
#
loop_
_entity.id
_entity.type
_entity.pdbx_description
1 polymer ?
#
loop_
_entity_poly.entity_id
_entity_poly.type
_entity_poly.pdbx_seq_one_letter_code
_entity_poly.pdbx_strand_id
1 'polypeptide(L)'
;MTAVTDDVLLRKVEQFLYDQSDMLDSRRWQDWINLFTPEGIYWMPAHPDHESGDGVPSIFHEDMYLMRTRMKRLDHPRAWSQSPAPRCNHIVSNVRIDPSRSNGTGLVVTSKFHVVELRLENQRYFTGTYTHTLLQEGDGFRIKNQRVDLLNYDSPFDYVLQVWL
;
A
#
# COMPACT_ATOMS: atom_id res chain seq x y z
N MET A 1 -27.69 17.58 -4.29
CA MET A 1 -26.98 16.77 -5.31
C MET A 1 -25.51 16.54 -4.95
N THR A 2 -24.85 17.42 -4.20
CA THR A 2 -23.44 17.27 -3.77
C THR A 2 -23.18 16.07 -2.86
N ALA A 3 -23.98 15.85 -1.81
CA ALA A 3 -23.78 14.72 -0.88
C ALA A 3 -23.88 13.33 -1.54
N VAL A 4 -24.77 13.17 -2.53
CA VAL A 4 -24.94 11.90 -3.27
C VAL A 4 -23.72 11.61 -4.16
N THR A 5 -23.11 12.66 -4.73
CA THR A 5 -21.88 12.52 -5.53
C THR A 5 -20.70 12.12 -4.64
N ASP A 6 -20.61 12.67 -3.43
CA ASP A 6 -19.56 12.33 -2.47
C ASP A 6 -19.66 10.86 -1.99
N ASP A 7 -20.88 10.35 -1.76
CA ASP A 7 -21.10 8.94 -1.37
C ASP A 7 -20.73 7.95 -2.49
N VAL A 8 -21.08 8.27 -3.75
CA VAL A 8 -20.71 7.44 -4.90
C VAL A 8 -19.20 7.42 -5.11
N LEU A 9 -18.55 8.59 -4.98
CA LEU A 9 -17.09 8.68 -5.08
C LEU A 9 -16.41 7.89 -3.96
N LEU A 10 -16.86 8.04 -2.72
CA LEU A 10 -16.35 7.30 -1.58
C LEU A 10 -16.46 5.79 -1.82
N ARG A 11 -17.61 5.30 -2.30
CA ARG A 11 -17.78 3.87 -2.61
C ARG A 11 -16.83 3.41 -3.71
N LYS A 12 -16.59 4.20 -4.75
CA LYS A 12 -15.61 3.85 -5.80
C LYS A 12 -14.19 3.75 -5.22
N VAL A 13 -13.81 4.66 -4.34
CA VAL A 13 -12.51 4.65 -3.66
C VAL A 13 -12.39 3.43 -2.74
N GLU A 14 -13.42 3.13 -1.95
CA GLU A 14 -13.46 1.93 -1.11
C GLU A 14 -13.23 0.66 -1.93
N GLN A 15 -13.98 0.48 -3.03
CA GLN A 15 -13.82 -0.69 -3.90
C GLN A 15 -12.42 -0.76 -4.52
N PHE A 16 -11.87 0.37 -4.96
CA PHE A 16 -10.49 0.43 -5.46
C PHE A 16 -9.47 -0.06 -4.41
N LEU A 17 -9.59 0.39 -3.16
CA LEU A 17 -8.69 -0.03 -2.09
C LEU A 17 -8.90 -1.50 -1.70
N TYR A 18 -10.13 -2.02 -1.78
CA TYR A 18 -10.41 -3.44 -1.54
C TYR A 18 -9.80 -4.32 -2.63
N ASP A 19 -9.94 -3.94 -3.89
CA ASP A 19 -9.34 -4.64 -5.03
C ASP A 19 -7.80 -4.62 -4.94
N GLN A 20 -7.23 -3.48 -4.56
CA GLN A 20 -5.79 -3.34 -4.31
C GLN A 20 -5.31 -4.34 -3.24
N SER A 21 -6.01 -4.42 -2.11
CA SER A 21 -5.69 -5.37 -1.03
C SER A 21 -5.85 -6.83 -1.47
N ASP A 22 -6.92 -7.16 -2.19
CA ASP A 22 -7.13 -8.53 -2.71
C ASP A 22 -6.02 -8.95 -3.68
N MET A 23 -5.52 -8.03 -4.52
CA MET A 23 -4.38 -8.32 -5.40
C MET A 23 -3.13 -8.68 -4.61
N LEU A 24 -2.87 -8.04 -3.46
CA LEU A 24 -1.74 -8.40 -2.59
C LEU A 24 -1.96 -9.78 -1.93
N ASP A 25 -3.14 -10.01 -1.36
CA ASP A 25 -3.48 -11.28 -0.69
C ASP A 25 -3.44 -12.48 -1.65
N SER A 26 -3.90 -12.27 -2.88
CA SER A 26 -3.88 -13.26 -3.96
C SER A 26 -2.54 -13.32 -4.72
N ARG A 27 -1.52 -12.56 -4.29
CA ARG A 27 -0.19 -12.50 -4.91
C ARG A 27 -0.19 -12.10 -6.39
N ARG A 28 -1.19 -11.32 -6.81
CA ARG A 28 -1.27 -10.71 -8.15
C ARG A 28 -0.39 -9.46 -8.20
N TRP A 29 0.90 -9.63 -7.95
CA TRP A 29 1.86 -8.53 -7.82
C TRP A 29 1.90 -7.63 -9.04
N GLN A 30 1.86 -8.23 -10.23
CA GLN A 30 1.92 -7.46 -11.46
C GLN A 30 0.68 -6.56 -11.63
N ASP A 31 -0.50 -7.06 -11.29
CA ASP A 31 -1.76 -6.29 -11.33
C ASP A 31 -1.71 -5.16 -10.31
N TRP A 32 -1.25 -5.45 -9.08
CA TRP A 32 -1.07 -4.45 -8.03
C TRP A 32 -0.09 -3.33 -8.43
N ILE A 33 1.09 -3.69 -8.98
CA ILE A 33 2.07 -2.72 -9.48
C ILE A 33 1.46 -1.86 -10.60
N ASN A 34 0.61 -2.44 -11.45
CA ASN A 34 -0.04 -1.72 -12.53
C ASN A 34 -1.09 -0.71 -12.03
N LEU A 35 -1.47 -0.71 -10.75
CA LEU A 35 -2.30 0.37 -10.17
C LEU A 35 -1.52 1.68 -10.02
N PHE A 36 -0.19 1.65 -9.96
CA PHE A 36 0.63 2.86 -9.81
C PHE A 36 0.82 3.59 -11.12
N THR A 37 0.82 4.92 -11.12
CA THR A 37 1.24 5.72 -12.29
C THR A 37 2.69 5.42 -12.68
N PRO A 38 3.15 5.77 -13.89
CA PRO A 38 4.54 5.60 -14.30
C PRO A 38 5.56 6.19 -13.31
N GLU A 39 5.26 7.33 -12.70
CA GLU A 39 6.08 7.96 -11.66
C GLU A 39 5.42 7.82 -10.27
N GLY A 40 4.75 6.69 -10.03
CA GLY A 40 4.10 6.35 -8.77
C GLY A 40 5.10 5.80 -7.76
N ILE A 41 4.91 6.17 -6.48
CA ILE A 41 5.79 5.77 -5.38
C ILE A 41 5.00 5.00 -4.32
N TYR A 42 5.55 3.86 -3.89
CA TYR A 42 5.18 3.20 -2.65
C TYR A 42 6.20 3.58 -1.58
N TRP A 43 5.74 4.09 -0.44
CA TRP A 43 6.60 4.61 0.61
C TRP A 43 6.14 4.18 2.00
N MET A 44 7.08 3.68 2.79
CA MET A 44 6.91 3.33 4.20
C MET A 44 8.08 3.95 4.96
N PRO A 45 7.88 5.09 5.65
CA PRO A 45 8.96 5.80 6.32
C PRO A 45 9.47 5.03 7.54
N ALA A 46 10.72 5.33 7.95
CA ALA A 46 11.26 4.82 9.21
C ALA A 46 10.80 5.62 10.44
N HIS A 47 10.22 6.81 10.23
CA HIS A 47 9.65 7.65 11.28
C HIS A 47 8.40 8.37 10.77
N PRO A 48 7.30 8.47 11.54
CA PRO A 48 6.07 9.12 11.10
C PRO A 48 6.24 10.60 10.73
N ASP A 49 7.20 11.30 11.34
CA ASP A 49 7.45 12.72 11.07
C ASP A 49 8.17 12.99 9.74
N HIS A 50 8.65 11.96 9.03
CA HIS A 50 9.24 12.18 7.71
C HIS A 50 8.13 12.60 6.73
N GLU A 51 8.29 13.76 6.08
CA GLU A 51 7.32 14.28 5.11
C GLU A 51 7.67 13.91 3.65
N SER A 52 8.95 13.61 3.38
CA SER A 52 9.46 13.06 2.13
C SER A 52 10.35 11.84 2.39
N GLY A 53 10.43 10.94 1.40
CA GLY A 53 11.37 9.81 1.41
C GLY A 53 12.81 10.19 1.02
N ASP A 54 13.02 11.40 0.51
CA ASP A 54 14.33 11.86 0.05
C ASP A 54 15.25 12.22 1.22
N GLY A 55 16.49 11.73 1.18
CA GLY A 55 17.53 12.06 2.16
C GLY A 55 17.30 11.48 3.56
N VAL A 56 16.29 10.62 3.74
CA VAL A 56 15.95 9.99 5.02
C VAL A 56 15.84 8.47 4.90
N PRO A 57 16.08 7.72 5.98
CA PRO A 57 15.85 6.28 5.98
C PRO A 57 14.36 5.96 5.84
N SER A 58 14.07 4.93 5.05
CA SER A 58 12.73 4.37 4.86
C SER A 58 12.78 2.86 4.99
N ILE A 59 11.70 2.26 5.49
CA ILE A 59 11.51 0.81 5.47
C ILE A 59 11.37 0.37 4.01
N PHE A 60 10.49 1.03 3.25
CA PHE A 60 10.38 0.94 1.81
C PHE A 60 10.28 2.34 1.19
N HIS A 61 10.96 2.58 0.09
CA HIS A 61 10.75 3.76 -0.76
C HIS A 61 11.01 3.29 -2.20
N GLU A 62 9.94 2.91 -2.89
CA GLU A 62 10.01 2.14 -4.12
C GLU A 62 9.25 2.83 -5.24
N ASP A 63 9.96 3.05 -6.35
CA ASP A 63 9.35 3.35 -7.64
C ASP A 63 8.91 2.07 -8.36
N MET A 64 8.33 2.19 -9.55
CA MET A 64 7.92 1.03 -10.35
C MET A 64 9.07 0.06 -10.65
N TYR A 65 10.29 0.54 -10.81
CA TYR A 65 11.44 -0.30 -11.11
C TYR A 65 11.82 -1.17 -9.91
N LEU A 66 11.91 -0.57 -8.72
CA LEU A 66 12.17 -1.27 -7.47
C LEU A 66 11.03 -2.24 -7.12
N MET A 67 9.78 -1.84 -7.32
CA MET A 67 8.63 -2.72 -7.09
C MET A 67 8.68 -3.97 -8.00
N ARG A 68 8.98 -3.80 -9.29
CA ARG A 68 9.16 -4.93 -10.23
C ARG A 68 10.36 -5.80 -9.88
N THR A 69 11.43 -5.20 -9.36
CA THR A 69 12.61 -5.94 -8.88
C THR A 69 12.26 -6.81 -7.68
N ARG A 70 11.50 -6.27 -6.71
CA ARG A 70 10.98 -7.02 -5.57
C ARG A 70 10.05 -8.15 -6.01
N MET A 71 9.11 -7.89 -6.92
CA MET A 71 8.23 -8.92 -7.50
C MET A 71 9.06 -10.09 -8.06
N LYS A 72 10.07 -9.82 -8.90
CA LYS A 72 10.95 -10.86 -9.46
C LYS A 72 11.65 -11.69 -8.39
N ARG A 73 12.03 -11.07 -7.26
CA ARG A 73 12.63 -11.78 -6.11
C ARG A 73 11.60 -12.66 -5.41
N LEU A 74 10.38 -12.16 -5.18
CA LEU A 74 9.29 -12.90 -4.52
C LEU A 74 8.82 -14.11 -5.34
N ASP A 75 8.86 -14.01 -6.67
CA ASP A 75 8.44 -15.07 -7.58
C ASP A 75 9.59 -16.00 -8.02
N HIS A 76 10.82 -15.73 -7.58
CA HIS A 76 11.97 -16.51 -8.03
C HIS A 76 11.88 -17.96 -7.53
N PRO A 77 11.92 -18.98 -8.41
CA PRO A 77 11.64 -20.38 -8.05
C PRO A 77 12.70 -20.99 -7.11
N ARG A 78 13.87 -20.35 -6.97
CA ARG A 78 14.95 -20.78 -6.08
C ARG A 78 15.12 -19.89 -4.86
N ALA A 79 14.11 -19.10 -4.50
CA ALA A 79 14.09 -18.35 -3.25
C ALA A 79 13.79 -19.28 -2.06
N TRP A 80 14.69 -20.24 -1.80
CA TRP A 80 14.48 -21.30 -0.81
C TRP A 80 14.25 -20.77 0.60
N SER A 81 14.93 -19.67 0.99
CA SER A 81 14.72 -19.00 2.27
C SER A 81 13.34 -18.34 2.39
N GLN A 82 12.60 -18.22 1.30
CA GLN A 82 11.26 -17.65 1.22
C GLN A 82 10.18 -18.71 0.98
N SER A 83 10.53 -20.00 1.10
CA SER A 83 9.57 -21.11 1.02
C SER A 83 9.25 -21.63 2.43
N PRO A 84 7.97 -21.74 2.82
CA PRO A 84 6.78 -21.30 2.09
C PRO A 84 6.68 -19.77 2.03
N ALA A 85 6.08 -19.27 0.96
CA ALA A 85 5.84 -17.84 0.79
C ALA A 85 4.89 -17.31 1.88
N PRO A 86 5.08 -16.07 2.34
CA PRO A 86 4.14 -15.45 3.26
C PRO A 86 2.75 -15.37 2.64
N ARG A 87 1.73 -15.51 3.48
CA ARG A 87 0.32 -15.29 3.13
C ARG A 87 -0.16 -14.10 3.92
N CYS A 88 -0.89 -13.21 3.26
CA CYS A 88 -1.45 -12.03 3.89
C CYS A 88 -2.97 -12.09 3.94
N ASN A 89 -3.55 -11.30 4.84
CA ASN A 89 -4.95 -10.93 4.80
C ASN A 89 -5.06 -9.46 5.21
N HIS A 90 -5.62 -8.62 4.34
CA HIS A 90 -5.76 -7.19 4.57
C HIS A 90 -7.19 -6.82 4.93
N ILE A 91 -7.35 -6.14 6.07
CA ILE A 91 -8.60 -5.44 6.42
C ILE A 91 -8.36 -3.95 6.25
N VAL A 92 -9.05 -3.34 5.28
CA VAL A 92 -9.04 -1.89 5.06
C VAL A 92 -10.36 -1.29 5.53
N SER A 93 -10.27 -0.26 6.37
CA SER A 93 -11.44 0.42 6.93
C SER A 93 -11.19 1.91 7.14
N ASN A 94 -12.20 2.62 7.63
CA ASN A 94 -12.14 4.04 7.96
C ASN A 94 -11.63 4.88 6.77
N VAL A 95 -12.08 4.56 5.56
CA VAL A 95 -11.72 5.26 4.34
C VAL A 95 -12.29 6.67 4.39
N ARG A 96 -11.42 7.67 4.18
CA ARG A 96 -11.76 9.09 4.18
C ARG A 96 -11.07 9.78 3.04
N ILE A 97 -11.86 10.54 2.28
CA ILE A 97 -11.36 11.47 1.28
C ILE A 97 -11.09 12.79 1.99
N ASP A 98 -9.90 13.36 1.81
CA ASP A 98 -9.53 14.67 2.35
C ASP A 98 -9.28 15.66 1.20
N PRO A 99 -10.31 16.44 0.78
CA PRO A 99 -10.17 17.44 -0.26
C PRO A 99 -9.20 18.56 0.12
N SER A 100 -9.03 18.86 1.42
CA SER A 100 -8.20 19.97 1.88
C SER A 100 -6.70 19.73 1.70
N ARG A 101 -6.30 18.45 1.59
CA ARG A 101 -4.92 18.04 1.32
C ARG A 101 -4.61 17.92 -0.18
N SER A 102 -5.61 18.09 -1.05
CA SER A 102 -5.36 18.13 -2.48
C SER A 102 -4.67 19.44 -2.86
N ASN A 103 -3.52 19.35 -3.52
CA ASN A 103 -2.81 20.49 -4.09
C ASN A 103 -3.24 20.79 -5.53
N GLY A 104 -4.46 20.38 -5.91
CA GLY A 104 -4.98 20.50 -7.28
C GLY A 104 -4.60 19.33 -8.19
N THR A 105 -3.78 18.39 -7.73
CA THR A 105 -3.44 17.16 -8.46
C THR A 105 -3.81 15.93 -7.66
N GLY A 106 -4.99 15.38 -7.95
CA GLY A 106 -5.45 14.10 -7.38
C GLY A 106 -6.25 14.20 -6.08
N LEU A 107 -6.87 13.08 -5.75
CA LEU A 107 -7.65 12.83 -4.55
C LEU A 107 -6.72 12.32 -3.45
N VAL A 108 -6.71 12.98 -2.28
CA VAL A 108 -6.01 12.45 -1.12
C VAL A 108 -6.97 11.59 -0.31
N VAL A 109 -6.59 10.34 -0.09
CA VAL A 109 -7.41 9.34 0.62
C VAL A 109 -6.61 8.78 1.78
N THR A 110 -7.21 8.75 2.96
CA THR A 110 -6.66 8.07 4.13
C THR A 110 -7.51 6.87 4.48
N SER A 111 -6.88 5.79 4.92
CA SER A 111 -7.57 4.62 5.46
C SER A 111 -6.77 3.99 6.59
N LYS A 112 -7.45 3.21 7.43
CA LYS A 112 -6.81 2.37 8.44
C LYS A 112 -6.69 0.96 7.89
N PHE A 113 -5.61 0.29 8.27
CA PHE A 113 -5.41 -1.10 7.90
C PHE A 113 -5.07 -1.98 9.10
N HIS A 114 -5.40 -3.25 8.94
CA HIS A 114 -4.93 -4.33 9.76
C HIS A 114 -4.57 -5.50 8.84
N VAL A 115 -3.28 -5.82 8.76
CA VAL A 115 -2.74 -6.92 7.95
C VAL A 115 -2.25 -8.02 8.87
N VAL A 116 -2.70 -9.25 8.59
CA VAL A 116 -2.11 -10.45 9.18
C VAL A 116 -1.18 -11.07 8.14
N GLU A 117 0.11 -11.17 8.47
CA GLU A 117 1.08 -11.94 7.70
C GLU A 117 1.30 -13.29 8.42
N LEU A 118 1.00 -14.39 7.74
CA LEU A 118 1.34 -15.73 8.20
C LEU A 118 2.55 -16.25 7.42
N ARG A 119 3.63 -16.53 8.14
CA ARG A 119 4.82 -17.18 7.59
C ARG A 119 5.25 -18.32 8.52
N LEU A 120 5.46 -19.50 7.93
CA LEU A 120 5.65 -20.74 8.67
C LEU A 120 4.46 -20.94 9.64
N GLU A 121 4.74 -20.94 10.95
CA GLU A 121 3.75 -21.13 12.02
C GLU A 121 3.43 -19.82 12.76
N ASN A 122 4.06 -18.70 12.38
CA ASN A 122 3.96 -17.44 13.09
C ASN A 122 3.05 -16.46 12.35
N GLN A 123 2.10 -15.89 13.08
CA GLN A 123 1.31 -14.75 12.62
C GLN A 123 1.93 -13.46 13.13
N ARG A 124 2.10 -12.51 12.21
CA ARG A 124 2.50 -11.14 12.50
C ARG A 124 1.36 -10.21 12.15
N TYR A 125 1.25 -9.15 12.93
CA TYR A 125 0.18 -8.17 12.83
C TYR A 125 0.81 -6.83 12.50
N PHE A 126 0.36 -6.25 11.40
CA PHE A 126 0.72 -4.89 11.01
C PHE A 126 -0.54 -4.07 11.03
N THR A 127 -0.50 -2.94 11.73
CA THR A 127 -1.60 -1.99 11.77
C THR A 127 -1.06 -0.61 11.50
N GLY A 128 -1.92 0.26 10.98
CA GLY A 128 -1.45 1.57 10.60
C GLY A 128 -2.44 2.38 9.79
N THR A 129 -1.87 3.34 9.07
CA THR A 129 -2.61 4.25 8.20
C THR A 129 -2.02 4.21 6.81
N TYR A 130 -2.86 4.07 5.79
CA TYR A 130 -2.48 4.42 4.44
C TYR A 130 -2.85 5.87 4.15
N THR A 131 -1.97 6.58 3.44
CA THR A 131 -2.29 7.83 2.76
C THR A 131 -1.99 7.66 1.28
N HIS A 132 -3.04 7.69 0.47
CA HIS A 132 -2.96 7.60 -0.98
C HIS A 132 -3.15 8.97 -1.62
N THR A 133 -2.40 9.23 -2.69
CA THR A 133 -2.72 10.26 -3.68
C THR A 133 -3.17 9.53 -4.94
N LEU A 134 -4.46 9.62 -5.25
CA LEU A 134 -5.09 8.94 -6.39
C LEU A 134 -5.32 9.93 -7.53
N LEU A 135 -4.93 9.55 -8.74
CA LEU A 135 -5.26 10.27 -9.96
C LEU A 135 -6.38 9.54 -10.69
N GLN A 136 -7.36 10.29 -11.18
CA GLN A 136 -8.46 9.71 -11.94
C GLN A 136 -7.97 9.31 -13.33
N GLU A 137 -8.24 8.07 -13.73
CA GLU A 137 -7.88 7.51 -15.04
C GLU A 137 -9.10 6.77 -15.60
N GLY A 138 -9.78 7.39 -16.57
CA GLY A 138 -11.07 6.89 -17.08
C GLY A 138 -12.11 6.77 -15.96
N ASP A 139 -12.69 5.59 -15.82
CA ASP A 139 -13.68 5.27 -14.79
C ASP A 139 -13.06 4.83 -13.44
N GLY A 140 -11.73 4.69 -13.37
CA GLY A 140 -10.99 4.21 -12.21
C GLY A 140 -9.94 5.19 -11.69
N PHE A 141 -8.96 4.65 -10.96
CA PHE A 141 -7.90 5.41 -10.33
C PHE A 141 -6.53 4.80 -10.58
N ARG A 142 -5.51 5.65 -10.52
CA ARG A 142 -4.09 5.25 -10.43
C ARG A 142 -3.44 5.87 -9.20
N ILE A 143 -2.49 5.15 -8.63
CA ILE A 143 -1.76 5.56 -7.44
C ILE A 143 -0.56 6.39 -7.85
N LYS A 144 -0.59 7.68 -7.52
CA LYS A 144 0.60 8.54 -7.63
C LYS A 144 1.52 8.37 -6.43
N ASN A 145 0.94 8.20 -5.25
CA ASN A 145 1.69 7.92 -4.02
C ASN A 145 0.86 7.03 -3.10
N GLN A 146 1.49 6.03 -2.50
CA GLN A 146 0.95 5.26 -1.38
C GLN A 146 1.96 5.35 -0.24
N ARG A 147 1.60 6.09 0.81
CA ARG A 147 2.35 6.14 2.06
C ARG A 147 1.74 5.18 3.08
N VAL A 148 2.59 4.40 3.75
CA VAL A 148 2.21 3.41 4.77
C VAL A 148 2.87 3.77 6.10
N ASP A 149 2.09 4.32 7.03
CA ASP A 149 2.55 4.63 8.37
C ASP A 149 2.19 3.49 9.31
N LEU A 150 3.19 2.72 9.73
CA LEU A 150 3.04 1.63 10.70
C LEU A 150 2.83 2.17 12.12
N LEU A 151 1.88 1.59 12.85
CA LEU A 151 1.69 1.90 14.27
C LEU A 151 2.91 1.48 15.11
N ASN A 152 3.55 0.37 14.74
CA ASN A 152 4.70 -0.21 15.40
C ASN A 152 6.00 0.00 14.61
N TYR A 153 6.19 1.19 14.03
CA TYR A 153 7.33 1.52 13.17
C TYR A 153 8.71 1.36 13.86
N ASP A 154 8.75 1.51 15.18
CA ASP A 154 9.95 1.45 16.02
C ASP A 154 10.15 0.10 16.72
N SER A 155 9.23 -0.85 16.49
CA SER A 155 9.25 -2.14 17.17
C SER A 155 10.21 -3.12 16.49
N PRO A 156 10.85 -4.01 17.25
CA PRO A 156 11.70 -5.04 16.68
C PRO A 156 10.86 -6.05 15.89
N PHE A 157 11.38 -6.46 14.73
CA PHE A 157 10.79 -7.51 13.91
C PHE A 157 11.76 -8.68 13.79
N ASP A 158 11.27 -9.91 14.01
CA ASP A 158 12.09 -11.13 13.94
C ASP A 158 12.72 -11.36 12.56
N TYR A 159 12.08 -10.83 11.51
CA TYR A 159 12.58 -10.87 10.14
C TYR A 159 12.08 -9.68 9.32
N VAL A 160 12.87 -9.35 8.29
CA VAL A 160 12.62 -8.24 7.37
C VAL A 160 11.31 -8.44 6.63
N LEU A 161 10.49 -7.39 6.58
CA LEU A 161 9.26 -7.34 5.78
C LEU A 161 9.58 -7.61 4.30
N GLN A 162 8.94 -8.62 3.71
CA GLN A 162 9.25 -9.06 2.34
C GLN A 162 8.26 -8.51 1.31
N VAL A 163 6.98 -8.45 1.68
CA VAL A 163 5.87 -8.06 0.82
C VAL A 163 5.38 -6.66 1.17
N TRP A 164 4.67 -6.03 0.24
CA TRP A 164 3.94 -4.80 0.52
C TRP A 164 2.79 -5.09 1.49
N LEU A 165 2.46 -4.08 2.28
CA LEU A 165 1.31 -4.06 3.18
C LEU A 165 0.26 -3.12 2.59
#